data_AF-A0A7J8IHN6-F1
#
_entry.id   AF-A0A7J8IHN6-F1
#
_cell.length_a   1.000
_cell.length_b   1.000
_cell.length_c   1.000
_cell.angle_alpha   90.00
_cell.angle_beta   90.00
_cell.angle_gamma   90.00
#
_symmetry.space_group_name_H-M   'P 1'
#
loop_
_entity.id
_entity.type
_entity.pdbx_description
1 polymer ?
#
loop_
_entity_poly.entity_id
_entity_poly.type
_entity_poly.pdbx_seq_one_letter_code
_entity_poly.pdbx_strand_id
1 'polypeptide(L)'
;MQQEALVVFAEHRYYGKSLPFGERSTQRGHTELLTVEQALADFARLLWSLRQDLKAQDVPVIAFGGSYGGMLSAYMRMKYPHLVAGALAASAPVVAAAGLSDSCQFFRDLSAIFENQSPECARGVRDAFRQIKDLFLQGAYEEVSREFGTCQLVTDWKSLAQLFGFARNAFVMLAMLNYPYPTIHGGAHHLDLRASHPEDPMSVREARKLEATVIHDWVTAARHKQQLQERKRGLGS
;
A
#
# COMPACT_ATOMS: atom_id res chain seq x y z
N MET A 1 -23.89 -10.36 1.88
CA MET A 1 -23.75 -11.27 0.73
C MET A 1 -22.36 -11.84 0.73
N GLN A 2 -22.21 -13.15 0.64
CA GLN A 2 -20.90 -13.81 0.51
C GLN A 2 -20.66 -14.09 -0.97
N GLN A 3 -19.51 -13.66 -1.50
CA GLN A 3 -19.12 -13.96 -2.88
C GLN A 3 -18.30 -15.26 -2.85
N GLU A 4 -18.74 -16.28 -3.60
CA GLU A 4 -18.01 -17.54 -3.77
C GLU A 4 -16.87 -17.36 -4.77
N ALA A 5 -15.88 -16.54 -4.41
CA ALA A 5 -14.80 -16.14 -5.29
C ALA A 5 -13.54 -17.01 -5.10
N LEU A 6 -12.84 -17.27 -6.22
CA LEU A 6 -11.46 -17.71 -6.17
C LEU A 6 -10.57 -16.53 -5.75
N VAL A 7 -9.66 -16.78 -4.80
CA VAL A 7 -8.70 -15.78 -4.31
C VAL A 7 -7.32 -16.10 -4.85
N VAL A 8 -6.70 -15.10 -5.50
CA VAL A 8 -5.36 -15.21 -6.06
C VAL A 8 -4.51 -14.04 -5.58
N PHE A 9 -3.38 -14.35 -4.94
CA PHE A 9 -2.34 -13.36 -4.63
C PHE A 9 -1.19 -13.53 -5.61
N ALA A 10 -1.00 -12.53 -6.47
CA ALA A 10 0.10 -12.49 -7.43
C ALA A 10 1.27 -11.70 -6.83
N GLU A 11 2.43 -12.34 -6.71
CA GLU A 11 3.64 -11.67 -6.22
C GLU A 11 4.20 -10.74 -7.31
N HIS A 12 4.62 -9.54 -6.90
CA HIS A 12 5.17 -8.53 -7.81
C HIS A 12 6.59 -8.93 -8.24
N ARG A 13 6.93 -8.76 -9.52
CA ARG A 13 8.32 -8.96 -10.01
C ARG A 13 9.33 -8.20 -9.16
N TYR A 14 10.51 -8.78 -8.94
CA TYR A 14 11.59 -8.30 -8.06
C TYR A 14 11.33 -8.38 -6.55
N TYR A 15 10.17 -8.86 -6.11
CA TYR A 15 9.86 -9.07 -4.69
C TYR A 15 9.73 -10.54 -4.37
N GLY A 16 10.05 -10.90 -3.13
CA GLY A 16 9.92 -12.27 -2.61
C GLY A 16 10.72 -13.27 -3.46
N LYS A 17 10.03 -14.21 -4.09
CA LYS A 17 10.62 -15.26 -4.94
C LYS A 17 10.49 -14.97 -6.45
N SER A 18 9.76 -13.93 -6.83
CA SER A 18 9.49 -13.55 -8.21
C SER A 18 10.63 -12.71 -8.79
N LEU A 19 11.82 -13.31 -8.91
CA LEU A 19 13.08 -12.63 -9.23
C LEU A 19 13.54 -12.95 -10.67
N PRO A 20 13.43 -12.00 -11.64
CA PRO A 20 13.76 -12.27 -13.05
C PRO A 20 15.21 -12.73 -13.28
N PHE A 21 16.13 -12.31 -12.42
CA PHE A 21 17.56 -12.63 -12.49
C PHE A 21 18.06 -13.36 -11.24
N GLY A 22 17.15 -14.02 -10.49
CA GLY A 22 17.46 -14.64 -9.20
C GLY A 22 17.97 -13.62 -8.18
N GLU A 23 18.95 -14.02 -7.36
CA GLU A 23 19.52 -13.18 -6.30
C GLU A 23 20.14 -11.86 -6.80
N ARG A 24 20.50 -11.78 -8.09
CA ARG A 24 21.07 -10.57 -8.68
C ARG A 24 20.03 -9.52 -9.05
N SER A 25 18.73 -9.84 -8.99
CA SER A 25 17.67 -8.97 -9.50
C SER A 25 17.70 -7.56 -8.88
N THR A 26 18.00 -7.44 -7.59
CA THR A 26 18.03 -6.13 -6.90
C THR A 26 19.38 -5.42 -6.99
N GLN A 27 20.34 -5.97 -7.72
CA GLN A 27 21.67 -5.39 -7.91
C GLN A 27 21.68 -4.39 -9.07
N ARG A 28 22.59 -3.42 -9.01
CA ARG A 28 22.79 -2.44 -10.08
C ARG A 28 23.06 -3.17 -11.40
N GLY A 29 22.39 -2.74 -12.47
CA GLY A 29 22.51 -3.36 -13.81
C GLY A 29 21.59 -4.55 -14.06
N HIS A 30 20.69 -4.90 -13.14
CA HIS A 30 19.69 -5.96 -13.30
C HIS A 30 18.25 -5.48 -12.99
N THR A 31 18.06 -4.17 -12.80
CA THR A 31 16.78 -3.55 -12.39
C THR A 31 16.02 -2.91 -13.54
N GLU A 32 16.48 -3.07 -14.78
CA GLU A 32 15.90 -2.47 -15.97
C GLU A 32 14.46 -2.94 -16.28
N LEU A 33 14.07 -4.12 -15.76
CA LEU A 33 12.72 -4.67 -15.95
C LEU A 33 11.78 -4.38 -14.78
N LEU A 34 12.23 -3.62 -13.76
CA LEU A 34 11.43 -3.24 -12.60
C LEU A 34 10.65 -1.96 -12.89
N THR A 35 9.53 -2.08 -13.60
CA THR A 35 8.58 -0.98 -13.85
C THR A 35 7.15 -1.36 -13.53
N VAL A 36 6.28 -0.34 -13.38
CA VAL A 36 4.85 -0.52 -13.15
C VAL A 36 4.18 -1.20 -14.34
N GLU A 37 4.47 -0.76 -15.56
CA GLU A 37 3.88 -1.30 -16.80
C GLU A 37 4.18 -2.79 -16.95
N GLN A 38 5.40 -3.15 -16.64
CA GLN A 38 5.90 -4.51 -16.66
C GLN A 38 5.20 -5.40 -15.61
N ALA A 39 5.03 -4.91 -14.39
CA ALA A 39 4.27 -5.62 -13.36
C ALA A 39 2.78 -5.79 -13.73
N LEU A 40 2.15 -4.76 -14.30
CA LEU A 40 0.77 -4.85 -14.80
C LEU A 40 0.64 -5.87 -15.93
N ALA A 41 1.63 -5.94 -16.84
CA ALA A 41 1.68 -6.92 -17.91
C ALA A 41 1.82 -8.36 -17.36
N ASP A 42 2.59 -8.57 -16.29
CA ASP A 42 2.66 -9.88 -15.63
C ASP A 42 1.31 -10.31 -15.08
N PHE A 43 0.61 -9.41 -14.36
CA PHE A 43 -0.71 -9.71 -13.83
C PHE A 43 -1.72 -9.98 -14.94
N ALA A 44 -1.67 -9.21 -16.04
CA ALA A 44 -2.53 -9.44 -17.20
C ALA A 44 -2.28 -10.82 -17.84
N ARG A 45 -1.01 -11.22 -17.98
CA ARG A 45 -0.62 -12.54 -18.50
C ARG A 45 -1.02 -13.67 -17.56
N LEU A 46 -0.79 -13.51 -16.26
CA LEU A 46 -1.20 -14.49 -15.25
C LEU A 46 -2.72 -14.70 -15.28
N LEU A 47 -3.51 -13.62 -15.30
CA LEU A 47 -4.97 -13.70 -15.38
C LEU A 47 -5.43 -14.40 -16.66
N TRP A 48 -4.77 -14.12 -17.80
CA TRP A 48 -5.07 -14.81 -19.04
C TRP A 48 -4.81 -16.32 -18.94
N SER A 49 -3.65 -16.73 -18.41
CA SER A 49 -3.31 -18.15 -18.25
C SER A 49 -4.26 -18.85 -17.27
N LEU A 50 -4.51 -18.26 -16.10
CA LEU A 50 -5.44 -18.82 -15.10
C LEU A 50 -6.84 -19.02 -15.67
N ARG A 51 -7.33 -18.09 -16.50
CA ARG A 51 -8.64 -18.25 -17.16
C ARG A 51 -8.68 -19.44 -18.10
N GLN A 52 -7.59 -19.74 -18.81
CA GLN A 52 -7.52 -20.91 -19.68
C GLN A 52 -7.44 -22.20 -18.86
N ASP A 53 -6.50 -22.26 -17.92
CA ASP A 53 -6.21 -23.46 -17.12
C ASP A 53 -7.42 -23.88 -16.28
N LEU A 54 -8.14 -22.90 -15.71
CA LEU A 54 -9.32 -23.13 -14.89
C LEU A 54 -10.63 -23.13 -15.68
N LYS A 55 -10.59 -22.95 -17.00
CA LYS A 55 -11.77 -22.82 -17.88
C LYS A 55 -12.78 -21.77 -17.36
N ALA A 56 -12.24 -20.62 -16.97
CA ALA A 56 -12.95 -19.53 -16.29
C ALA A 56 -12.99 -18.26 -17.16
N GLN A 57 -13.11 -18.42 -18.49
CA GLN A 57 -13.05 -17.31 -19.45
C GLN A 57 -14.11 -16.23 -19.18
N ASP A 58 -15.28 -16.66 -18.72
CA ASP A 58 -16.42 -15.78 -18.46
C ASP A 58 -16.53 -15.33 -16.99
N VAL A 59 -15.55 -15.66 -16.14
CA VAL A 59 -15.58 -15.25 -14.73
C VAL A 59 -15.08 -13.80 -14.58
N PRO A 60 -15.89 -12.89 -14.00
CA PRO A 60 -15.46 -11.53 -13.69
C PRO A 60 -14.31 -11.53 -12.68
N VAL A 61 -13.33 -10.66 -12.88
CA VAL A 61 -12.19 -10.49 -11.97
C VAL A 61 -12.25 -9.11 -11.34
N ILE A 62 -12.08 -9.03 -10.02
CA ILE A 62 -11.96 -7.77 -9.29
C ILE A 62 -10.52 -7.68 -8.76
N ALA A 63 -9.84 -6.57 -9.04
CA ALA A 63 -8.49 -6.34 -8.53
C ALA A 63 -8.54 -5.73 -7.12
N PHE A 64 -7.72 -6.25 -6.22
CA PHE A 64 -7.59 -5.75 -4.86
C PHE A 64 -6.13 -5.38 -4.58
N GLY A 65 -5.94 -4.32 -3.82
CA GLY A 65 -4.60 -3.90 -3.44
C GLY A 65 -4.63 -2.70 -2.53
N GLY A 66 -3.63 -2.64 -1.66
CA GLY A 66 -3.43 -1.53 -0.75
C GLY A 66 -2.11 -0.81 -1.01
N SER A 67 -2.05 0.49 -0.72
CA SER A 67 -0.83 1.29 -0.87
C SER A 67 -0.39 1.31 -2.33
N TYR A 68 0.88 1.06 -2.62
CA TYR A 68 1.36 0.82 -3.98
C TYR A 68 0.57 -0.30 -4.69
N GLY A 69 0.22 -1.38 -4.00
CA GLY A 69 -0.67 -2.43 -4.54
C GLY A 69 -2.04 -1.89 -4.95
N GLY A 70 -2.59 -0.92 -4.22
CA GLY A 70 -3.84 -0.25 -4.58
C GLY A 70 -3.71 0.63 -5.81
N MET A 71 -2.57 1.29 -5.99
CA MET A 71 -2.24 1.98 -7.25
C MET A 71 -2.24 0.97 -8.41
N LEU A 72 -1.61 -0.20 -8.24
CA LEU A 72 -1.61 -1.26 -9.24
C LEU A 72 -3.02 -1.77 -9.54
N SER A 73 -3.88 -1.95 -8.54
CA SER A 73 -5.28 -2.36 -8.76
C SER A 73 -6.06 -1.34 -9.58
N ALA A 74 -5.92 -0.05 -9.25
CA ALA A 74 -6.53 1.03 -10.03
C ALA A 74 -6.00 1.02 -11.47
N TYR A 75 -4.69 0.92 -11.66
CA TYR A 75 -4.06 0.92 -12.98
C TYR A 75 -4.42 -0.32 -13.80
N MET A 76 -4.56 -1.50 -13.17
CA MET A 76 -5.06 -2.71 -13.83
C MET A 76 -6.46 -2.48 -14.41
N ARG A 77 -7.38 -1.88 -13.63
CA ARG A 77 -8.72 -1.57 -14.13
C ARG A 77 -8.69 -0.52 -15.25
N MET A 78 -7.84 0.50 -15.14
CA MET A 78 -7.73 1.56 -16.15
C MET A 78 -7.12 1.07 -17.47
N LYS A 79 -6.06 0.25 -17.41
CA LYS A 79 -5.29 -0.20 -18.60
C LYS A 79 -5.77 -1.53 -19.17
N TYR A 80 -6.29 -2.42 -18.33
CA TYR A 80 -6.81 -3.73 -18.73
C TYR A 80 -8.29 -3.92 -18.32
N PRO A 81 -9.22 -2.99 -18.69
CA PRO A 81 -10.64 -3.09 -18.33
C PRO A 81 -11.36 -4.30 -18.96
N HIS A 82 -10.73 -4.94 -19.96
CA HIS A 82 -11.19 -6.17 -20.59
C HIS A 82 -10.83 -7.43 -19.77
N LEU A 83 -9.86 -7.34 -18.85
CA LEU A 83 -9.49 -8.44 -17.95
C LEU A 83 -10.13 -8.27 -16.58
N VAL A 84 -10.13 -7.05 -16.04
CA VAL A 84 -10.58 -6.73 -14.68
C VAL A 84 -11.86 -5.89 -14.73
N ALA A 85 -12.94 -6.37 -14.11
CA ALA A 85 -14.26 -5.73 -14.09
C ALA A 85 -14.38 -4.54 -13.13
N GLY A 86 -13.62 -4.56 -12.03
CA GLY A 86 -13.59 -3.50 -11.02
C GLY A 86 -12.32 -3.58 -10.17
N ALA A 87 -12.03 -2.54 -9.39
CA ALA A 87 -10.85 -2.50 -8.54
C ALA A 87 -11.14 -1.80 -7.21
N LEU A 88 -10.68 -2.42 -6.12
CA LEU A 88 -10.63 -1.82 -4.79
C LEU A 88 -9.18 -1.37 -4.51
N ALA A 89 -8.96 -0.05 -4.55
CA ALA A 89 -7.65 0.59 -4.39
C ALA A 89 -7.53 1.23 -3.00
N ALA A 90 -7.25 0.42 -1.99
CA ALA A 90 -7.21 0.83 -0.59
C ALA A 90 -6.00 1.73 -0.29
N SER A 91 -6.24 2.92 0.28
CA SER A 91 -5.17 3.84 0.69
C SER A 91 -4.09 4.06 -0.39
N ALA A 92 -4.51 4.15 -1.66
CA ALA A 92 -3.60 4.26 -2.81
C ALA A 92 -3.22 5.73 -3.06
N PRO A 93 -1.95 6.14 -2.87
CA PRO A 93 -1.53 7.54 -2.99
C PRO A 93 -1.28 7.96 -4.45
N VAL A 94 -2.24 7.71 -5.36
CA VAL A 94 -2.08 7.94 -6.81
C VAL A 94 -1.76 9.40 -7.15
N VAL A 95 -2.32 10.36 -6.41
CA VAL A 95 -2.10 11.81 -6.62
C VAL A 95 -0.67 12.20 -6.20
N ALA A 96 -0.24 11.73 -5.03
CA ALA A 96 1.09 12.04 -4.52
C ALA A 96 2.19 11.37 -5.36
N ALA A 97 1.99 10.10 -5.75
CA ALA A 97 2.91 9.39 -6.63
C ALA A 97 3.04 10.02 -8.03
N ALA A 98 1.99 10.72 -8.50
CA ALA A 98 2.02 11.50 -9.74
C ALA A 98 2.71 12.87 -9.59
N GLY A 99 3.21 13.23 -8.40
CA GLY A 99 3.84 14.52 -8.12
C GLY A 99 2.86 15.70 -8.06
N LEU A 100 1.57 15.42 -7.83
CA LEU A 100 0.51 16.43 -7.83
C LEU A 100 0.12 16.91 -6.42
N SER A 101 0.73 16.36 -5.37
CA SER A 101 0.47 16.76 -3.99
C SER A 101 1.51 17.76 -3.46
N ASP A 102 1.12 18.57 -2.48
CA ASP A 102 2.05 19.36 -1.67
C ASP A 102 3.09 18.47 -0.98
N SER A 103 4.38 18.81 -1.11
CA SER A 103 5.50 18.01 -0.57
C SER A 103 5.51 17.96 0.96
N CYS A 104 4.89 18.94 1.63
CA CYS A 104 4.77 18.98 3.08
C CYS A 104 3.56 18.20 3.62
N GLN A 105 2.59 17.84 2.78
CA GLN A 105 1.31 17.27 3.20
C GLN A 105 1.48 16.00 4.05
N PHE A 106 2.35 15.08 3.63
CA PHE A 106 2.57 13.82 4.35
C PHE A 106 2.97 14.04 5.82
N PHE A 107 4.00 14.85 6.08
CA PHE A 107 4.47 15.07 7.45
C PHE A 107 3.58 16.03 8.25
N ARG A 108 2.84 16.92 7.58
CA ARG A 108 1.83 17.76 8.23
C ARG A 108 0.67 16.91 8.78
N ASP A 109 0.15 15.99 7.98
CA ASP A 109 -0.95 15.12 8.38
C ASP A 109 -0.51 14.14 9.48
N LEU A 110 0.71 13.61 9.38
CA LEU A 110 1.32 12.84 10.46
C LEU A 110 1.38 13.64 11.76
N SER A 111 1.84 14.88 11.71
CA SER A 111 1.92 15.74 12.90
C SER A 111 0.55 15.99 13.52
N ALA A 112 -0.50 16.16 12.69
CA ALA A 112 -1.87 16.35 13.15
C ALA A 112 -2.42 15.13 13.88
N ILE A 113 -2.02 13.90 13.53
CA ILE A 113 -2.43 12.67 14.25
C ILE A 113 -1.96 12.73 15.70
N PHE A 114 -0.69 13.06 15.93
CA PHE A 114 -0.14 13.16 17.29
C PHE A 114 -0.68 14.37 18.05
N GLU A 115 -0.89 15.50 17.37
CA GLU A 115 -1.52 16.69 17.99
C GLU A 115 -2.95 16.39 18.47
N ASN A 116 -3.75 15.70 17.66
CA ASN A 116 -5.12 15.32 18.01
C ASN A 116 -5.16 14.26 19.13
N GLN A 117 -4.15 13.40 19.23
CA GLN A 117 -4.05 12.42 20.29
C GLN A 117 -3.62 13.04 21.62
N SER A 118 -2.64 13.94 21.61
CA SER A 118 -2.22 14.74 22.75
C SER A 118 -1.34 15.92 22.29
N PRO A 119 -1.81 17.17 22.46
CA PRO A 119 -0.99 18.36 22.19
C PRO A 119 0.31 18.40 23.02
N GLU A 120 0.29 17.87 24.24
CA GLU A 120 1.45 17.74 25.12
C GLU A 120 2.49 16.81 24.51
N CYS A 121 2.06 15.65 23.99
CA CYS A 121 2.93 14.71 23.28
C CYS A 121 3.59 15.39 22.07
N ALA A 122 2.79 16.05 21.22
CA ALA A 122 3.31 16.74 20.05
C ALA A 122 4.31 17.86 20.41
N ARG A 123 4.08 18.61 21.50
CA ARG A 123 5.06 19.57 22.05
C ARG A 123 6.34 18.87 22.53
N GLY A 124 6.22 17.79 23.30
CA GLY A 124 7.36 17.02 23.77
C GLY A 124 8.24 16.49 22.63
N VAL A 125 7.63 16.02 21.54
CA VAL A 125 8.35 15.62 20.32
C VAL A 125 9.15 16.79 19.74
N ARG A 126 8.52 17.95 19.53
CA ARG A 126 9.21 19.15 19.01
C ARG A 126 10.37 19.58 19.91
N ASP A 127 10.17 19.53 21.21
CA ASP A 127 11.17 19.92 22.19
C ASP A 127 12.35 18.94 22.21
N ALA A 128 12.10 17.63 22.08
CA ALA A 128 13.15 16.62 21.97
C ALA A 128 14.02 16.83 20.71
N PHE A 129 13.41 17.04 19.54
CA PHE A 129 14.15 17.33 18.31
C PHE A 129 14.97 18.63 18.42
N ARG A 130 14.42 19.65 19.11
CA ARG A 130 15.15 20.91 19.38
C ARG A 130 16.36 20.67 20.28
N GLN A 131 16.19 19.96 21.40
CA GLN A 131 17.26 19.66 22.35
C GLN A 131 18.41 18.88 21.69
N ILE A 132 18.10 17.86 20.88
CA ILE A 132 19.12 17.11 20.14
C ILE A 132 19.92 18.04 19.22
N LYS A 133 19.24 18.94 18.49
CA LYS A 133 19.91 19.90 17.61
C LYS A 133 20.79 20.86 18.41
N ASP A 134 20.30 21.37 19.53
CA ASP A 134 21.03 22.35 20.34
C ASP A 134 22.28 21.74 20.98
N LEU A 135 22.18 20.51 21.52
CA LEU A 135 23.34 19.75 22.03
C LEU A 135 24.36 19.47 20.93
N PHE A 136 23.90 19.09 19.73
CA PHE A 136 24.78 18.87 18.59
C PHE A 136 25.54 20.16 18.21
N LEU A 137 24.86 21.31 18.17
CA LEU A 137 25.47 22.61 17.87
C LEU A 137 26.49 23.05 18.93
N GLN A 138 26.32 22.60 20.18
CA GLN A 138 27.25 22.85 21.28
C GLN A 138 28.46 21.90 21.27
N GLY A 139 28.49 20.91 20.38
CA GLY A 139 29.53 19.89 20.34
C GLY A 139 29.35 18.77 21.38
N ALA A 140 28.19 18.68 22.04
CA ALA A 140 27.88 17.67 23.05
C ALA A 140 27.45 16.32 22.42
N TYR A 141 28.27 15.80 21.50
CA TYR A 141 27.96 14.61 20.70
C TYR A 141 27.78 13.35 21.55
N GLU A 142 28.61 13.18 22.58
CA GLU A 142 28.51 12.04 23.50
C GLU A 142 27.21 12.05 24.30
N GLU A 143 26.73 13.23 24.68
CA GLU A 143 25.46 13.39 25.38
C GLU A 143 24.29 13.01 24.47
N VAL A 144 24.25 13.52 23.24
CA VAL A 144 23.24 13.14 22.24
C VAL A 144 23.19 11.62 22.06
N SER A 145 24.35 10.98 21.86
CA SER A 145 24.41 9.54 21.63
C SER A 145 24.07 8.71 22.86
N ARG A 146 24.50 9.13 24.04
CA ARG A 146 24.20 8.42 25.30
C ARG A 146 22.71 8.50 25.64
N GLU A 147 22.11 9.69 25.60
CA GLU A 147 20.72 9.90 25.98
C GLU A 147 19.75 9.29 24.96
N PHE A 148 20.05 9.38 23.66
CA PHE A 148 19.23 8.73 22.63
C PHE A 148 19.49 7.21 22.53
N GLY A 149 20.65 6.74 22.98
CA GLY A 149 21.05 5.33 22.92
C GLY A 149 21.54 4.86 21.55
N THR A 150 22.30 5.69 20.83
CA THR A 150 22.86 5.29 19.52
C THR A 150 24.10 4.40 19.68
N CYS A 151 24.25 3.38 18.82
CA CYS A 151 25.45 2.54 18.80
C CYS A 151 26.69 3.28 18.28
N GLN A 152 26.50 4.22 17.34
CA GLN A 152 27.55 5.07 16.80
C GLN A 152 27.40 6.50 17.31
N LEU A 153 28.53 7.20 17.47
CA LEU A 153 28.56 8.60 17.88
C LEU A 153 28.02 9.51 16.77
N VAL A 154 27.21 10.51 17.13
CA VAL A 154 26.63 11.49 16.20
C VAL A 154 27.53 12.72 16.13
N THR A 155 28.52 12.69 15.25
CA THR A 155 29.62 13.70 15.22
C THR A 155 29.54 14.68 14.06
N ASP A 156 28.70 14.42 13.06
CA ASP A 156 28.61 15.24 11.85
C ASP A 156 27.16 15.47 11.40
N TRP A 157 26.97 16.41 10.48
CA TRP A 157 25.64 16.74 9.98
C TRP A 157 24.93 15.56 9.30
N LYS A 158 25.69 14.61 8.74
CA LYS A 158 25.14 13.43 8.08
C LYS A 158 24.55 12.46 9.11
N SER A 159 25.27 12.20 10.19
CA SER A 159 24.83 11.36 11.30
C SER A 159 23.68 12.01 12.07
N LEU A 160 23.66 13.35 12.23
CA LEU A 160 22.50 14.06 12.78
C LEU A 160 21.27 13.93 11.88
N ALA A 161 21.43 14.12 10.57
CA ALA A 161 20.34 13.94 9.62
C ALA A 161 19.82 12.50 9.60
N GLN A 162 20.73 11.51 9.74
CA GLN A 162 20.37 10.10 9.85
C GLN A 162 19.58 9.83 11.14
N LEU A 163 20.02 10.38 12.27
CA LEU A 163 19.31 10.28 13.56
C LEU A 163 17.89 10.86 13.45
N PHE A 164 17.75 12.05 12.87
CA PHE A 164 16.44 12.67 12.66
C PHE A 164 15.57 11.87 11.69
N GLY A 165 16.14 11.35 10.60
CA GLY A 165 15.44 10.46 9.68
C GLY A 165 14.93 9.19 10.38
N PHE A 166 15.78 8.56 11.19
CA PHE A 166 15.44 7.39 11.99
C PHE A 166 14.32 7.68 13.00
N ALA A 167 14.47 8.71 13.82
CA ALA A 167 13.48 9.10 14.82
C ALA A 167 12.14 9.48 14.17
N ARG A 168 12.17 10.25 13.08
CA ARG A 168 10.97 10.61 12.31
C ARG A 168 10.25 9.37 11.77
N ASN A 169 10.99 8.35 11.32
CA ASN A 169 10.41 7.13 10.78
C ASN A 169 9.59 6.34 11.83
N ALA A 170 9.95 6.44 13.12
CA ALA A 170 9.15 5.83 14.18
C ALA A 170 7.72 6.42 14.22
N PHE A 171 7.60 7.75 14.14
CA PHE A 171 6.29 8.43 14.10
C PHE A 171 5.51 8.11 12.82
N VAL A 172 6.19 7.97 11.67
CA VAL A 172 5.58 7.51 10.42
C VAL A 172 4.94 6.13 10.63
N MET A 173 5.70 5.17 11.17
CA MET A 173 5.21 3.80 11.38
C MET A 173 4.06 3.74 12.39
N LEU A 174 4.16 4.47 13.50
CA LEU A 174 3.10 4.52 14.50
C LEU A 174 1.79 5.08 13.93
N ALA A 175 1.87 6.14 13.12
CA ALA A 175 0.70 6.73 12.50
C ALA A 175 0.09 5.83 11.41
N MET A 176 0.92 5.21 10.56
CA MET A 176 0.45 4.30 9.51
C MET A 176 -0.14 3.01 10.08
N LEU A 177 0.28 2.59 11.28
CA LEU A 177 -0.18 1.38 11.97
C LEU A 177 -1.07 1.69 13.17
N ASN A 178 -1.73 2.86 13.20
CA ASN A 178 -2.59 3.30 14.30
C ASN A 178 -3.94 2.55 14.29
N TYR A 179 -3.91 1.25 14.49
CA TYR A 179 -5.08 0.38 14.52
C TYR A 179 -5.66 0.25 15.92
N PRO A 180 -6.98 0.01 16.05
CA PRO A 180 -7.64 -0.07 17.37
C PRO A 180 -7.39 -1.40 18.10
N TYR A 181 -6.52 -2.27 17.59
CA TYR A 181 -6.17 -3.56 18.17
C TYR A 181 -4.77 -4.01 17.68
N PRO A 182 -4.12 -4.97 18.36
CA PRO A 182 -2.78 -5.44 17.98
C PRO A 182 -2.72 -6.05 16.57
N THR A 183 -1.69 -5.70 15.80
CA THR A 183 -1.45 -6.27 14.47
C THR A 183 -0.37 -7.35 14.44
N ILE A 184 -0.44 -8.21 13.41
CA ILE A 184 0.55 -9.26 13.17
C ILE A 184 1.92 -8.64 12.86
N HIS A 185 2.96 -9.15 13.53
CA HIS A 185 4.34 -8.76 13.29
C HIS A 185 4.74 -9.02 11.83
N GLY A 186 5.18 -7.98 11.11
CA GLY A 186 5.56 -8.05 9.70
C GLY A 186 4.40 -8.00 8.69
N GLY A 187 3.16 -7.77 9.15
CA GLY A 187 2.00 -7.63 8.26
C GLY A 187 1.95 -6.28 7.51
N ALA A 188 1.35 -6.28 6.31
CA ALA A 188 1.11 -5.07 5.51
C ALA A 188 -0.08 -4.24 6.05
N HIS A 189 -0.12 -2.96 5.67
CA HIS A 189 -0.91 -1.92 6.33
C HIS A 189 -2.27 -1.58 5.67
N HIS A 190 -3.32 -2.40 5.75
CA HIS A 190 -4.65 -2.04 5.18
C HIS A 190 -5.83 -2.55 6.01
N LEU A 191 -6.39 -1.67 6.85
CA LEU A 191 -7.51 -2.00 7.75
C LEU A 191 -8.74 -2.53 7.02
N ASP A 192 -9.05 -1.94 5.88
CA ASP A 192 -10.16 -2.29 5.01
C ASP A 192 -9.96 -3.65 4.33
N LEU A 193 -8.75 -3.97 3.87
CA LEU A 193 -8.44 -5.19 3.11
C LEU A 193 -8.10 -6.45 3.94
N ARG A 194 -7.90 -6.33 5.25
CA ARG A 194 -7.62 -7.49 6.11
C ARG A 194 -8.89 -8.29 6.47
N ALA A 195 -8.70 -9.46 7.08
CA ALA A 195 -9.79 -10.27 7.61
C ALA A 195 -10.62 -9.50 8.66
N SER A 196 -11.90 -9.88 8.80
CA SER A 196 -12.79 -9.29 9.81
C SER A 196 -12.35 -9.61 11.24
N HIS A 197 -12.52 -8.65 12.15
CA HIS A 197 -12.19 -8.78 13.56
C HIS A 197 -13.32 -8.26 14.47
N PRO A 198 -13.54 -8.85 15.66
CA PRO A 198 -14.53 -8.36 16.62
C PRO A 198 -14.33 -6.89 17.04
N GLU A 199 -13.10 -6.39 17.01
CA GLU A 199 -12.74 -5.01 17.36
C GLU A 199 -12.68 -4.07 16.14
N ASP A 200 -13.14 -4.51 14.97
CA ASP A 200 -13.29 -3.59 13.83
C ASP A 200 -14.23 -2.42 14.19
N PRO A 201 -13.79 -1.16 14.01
CA PRO A 201 -14.65 0.01 14.20
C PRO A 201 -15.91 -0.06 13.34
N MET A 202 -16.96 0.63 13.78
CA MET A 202 -18.21 0.75 13.02
C MET A 202 -17.96 1.30 11.61
N SER A 203 -17.10 2.31 11.47
CA SER A 203 -16.73 2.88 10.17
C SER A 203 -16.10 1.85 9.21
N VAL A 204 -15.25 0.95 9.71
CA VAL A 204 -14.63 -0.12 8.89
C VAL A 204 -15.69 -1.14 8.48
N ARG A 205 -16.59 -1.50 9.38
CA ARG A 205 -17.68 -2.44 9.08
C ARG A 205 -18.65 -1.87 8.04
N GLU A 206 -18.94 -0.57 8.14
CA GLU A 206 -19.79 0.15 7.18
C GLU A 206 -19.11 0.28 5.81
N ALA A 207 -17.83 0.65 5.77
CA ALA A 207 -17.03 0.69 4.54
C ALA A 207 -17.02 -0.68 3.84
N ARG A 208 -16.74 -1.77 4.56
CA ARG A 208 -16.74 -3.12 3.97
C ARG A 208 -18.11 -3.58 3.49
N LYS A 209 -19.20 -3.17 4.15
CA LYS A 209 -20.57 -3.43 3.66
C LYS A 209 -20.80 -2.69 2.33
N LEU A 210 -20.40 -1.43 2.24
CA LEU A 210 -20.49 -0.65 1.01
C LEU A 210 -19.65 -1.25 -0.10
N GLU A 211 -18.39 -1.59 0.18
CA GLU A 211 -17.48 -2.26 -0.76
C GLU A 211 -18.09 -3.57 -1.29
N ALA A 212 -18.64 -4.41 -0.41
CA ALA A 212 -19.28 -5.65 -0.80
C ALA A 212 -20.48 -5.43 -1.74
N THR A 213 -21.28 -4.39 -1.49
CA THR A 213 -22.39 -4.00 -2.39
C THR A 213 -21.85 -3.54 -3.75
N VAL A 214 -20.87 -2.64 -3.77
CA VAL A 214 -20.27 -2.12 -5.02
C VAL A 214 -19.62 -3.24 -5.84
N ILE A 215 -18.89 -4.16 -5.17
CA ILE A 215 -18.29 -5.33 -5.80
C ILE A 215 -19.38 -6.22 -6.42
N HIS A 216 -20.49 -6.44 -5.72
CA HIS A 216 -21.60 -7.21 -6.24
C HIS A 216 -22.19 -6.58 -7.51
N ASP A 217 -22.34 -5.26 -7.54
CA ASP A 217 -22.85 -4.54 -8.70
C ASP A 217 -21.89 -4.66 -9.90
N TRP A 218 -20.58 -4.55 -9.68
CA TRP A 218 -19.57 -4.75 -10.74
C TRP A 218 -19.61 -6.16 -11.32
N VAL A 219 -19.72 -7.18 -10.46
CA VAL A 219 -19.81 -8.59 -10.90
C VAL A 219 -21.10 -8.80 -11.71
N THR A 220 -22.22 -8.28 -11.24
CA THR A 220 -23.52 -8.40 -11.94
C THR A 220 -23.49 -7.69 -13.29
N ALA A 221 -22.96 -6.47 -13.35
CA ALA A 221 -22.82 -5.72 -14.60
C ALA A 221 -21.89 -6.43 -15.60
N ALA A 222 -20.78 -7.02 -15.13
CA ALA A 222 -19.86 -7.77 -15.97
C ALA A 222 -20.53 -9.02 -16.59
N ARG A 223 -21.25 -9.80 -15.78
CA ARG A 223 -22.00 -10.98 -16.24
C ARG A 223 -23.07 -10.60 -17.26
N HIS A 224 -23.81 -9.52 -17.02
CA HIS A 224 -24.82 -9.05 -17.96
C HIS A 224 -24.21 -8.62 -19.30
N LYS A 225 -23.07 -7.92 -19.28
CA LYS A 225 -22.35 -7.52 -20.49
C LYS A 225 -21.87 -8.73 -21.30
N GLN A 226 -21.39 -9.79 -20.65
CA GLN A 226 -20.98 -11.03 -21.32
C GLN A 226 -22.16 -11.72 -22.00
N GLN A 227 -23.30 -11.89 -21.30
CA GLN A 227 -24.51 -12.48 -21.87
C GLN A 227 -24.99 -11.72 -23.13
N LEU A 228 -24.92 -10.39 -23.12
CA LEU A 228 -25.27 -9.59 -24.29
C LEU A 228 -24.30 -9.79 -25.46
N GLN A 229 -23.01 -9.99 -25.19
CA GLN A 229 -21.99 -10.24 -26.21
C GLN A 229 -22.16 -11.64 -26.83
N GLU A 230 -22.47 -12.65 -26.03
CA GLU A 230 -22.77 -14.01 -26.50
C GLU A 230 -24.02 -14.04 -27.38
N ARG A 231 -25.12 -13.39 -26.96
CA ARG A 231 -26.34 -13.28 -27.75
C ARG A 231 -26.08 -12.63 -29.11
N LYS A 232 -25.27 -11.56 -29.15
CA LYS A 232 -24.88 -10.91 -30.42
C LYS A 232 -24.05 -11.80 -31.33
N ARG A 233 -23.21 -12.67 -30.78
CA ARG A 233 -22.41 -13.63 -31.56
C ARG A 233 -23.27 -14.76 -32.13
N GLY A 234 -24.24 -15.27 -31.36
CA GLY A 234 -25.15 -16.33 -31.81
C GLY A 234 -26.23 -15.87 -32.80
N LEU A 235 -26.52 -14.56 -32.89
CA LEU A 235 -27.42 -13.99 -33.90
C LEU A 235 -26.74 -13.66 -35.24
N GLY A 236 -25.40 -13.80 -35.32
CA GLY A 236 -24.60 -13.50 -36.51
C GLY A 236 -23.97 -14.74 -37.17
N SER A 237 -24.31 -15.94 -36.70
CA SER A 237 -23.92 -17.25 -37.23
C SER A 237 -25.14 -17.97 -37.80
#